data_AF-A0A7S4S4P0-F1
#
_entry.id   AF-A0A7S4S4P0-F1
#
_cell.length_a   1.000
_cell.length_b   1.000
_cell.length_c   1.000
_cell.angle_alpha   90.00
_cell.angle_beta   90.00
_cell.angle_gamma   90.00
#
_symmetry.space_group_name_H-M   'P 1'
#
loop_
_entity.id
_entity.type
_entity.pdbx_description
1 polymer ?
#
loop_
_entity_poly.entity_id
_entity_poly.type
_entity_poly.pdbx_seq_one_letter_code
_entity_poly.pdbx_strand_id
1 'polypeptide(L)'
;AAAAAAAAKAAAAAAAEVDAAMEALFKAYDIDESGELSREEFLGIEMRLNFEEGTEFRSMAGLAKMTLTDTDSSGTLDYEEFRTRFLSAYSDTNLTSSEIAELLNIQTQKALQERARMGPRYHAGIRAALRKLFSLFDVDGNGFLSPEEWISAQKTVAIEVSDDLDEGWIDEAAFQAADTNGDGVLDIGEFLESSFSMFEGVKKRTEDLLAILQRMVHLLEKELLDGKKETPPVAIWVQAKDKPVFQPPQEAWKDETTIEDPDEGADLWQEAGEIALPMNLSTAEDVAALLRLTLKKPPDTWLSLYFLGAPRDGGVRPVVLIRGERPGEGNVQAMLQYLCKPQADLRLFVKNMRKRPQKLTRQPRAFLEERDTIMNKRTGQCWGLDWETQLVGEGQKLPPRPMVVSIGDALVVEVPVECGPPLDRFTTGIYMDETTVLSKPVDENIVPKPKKKPKKKAAVVEPDPLLQLNFVAQKEGKCVLFVDVGWEDQEEPLALEHRLCRPVHENSIARIGPVEVEVQVPPPGTKTDSGVFVWWNGEKWSNKKGPAKKKGKKK
;
A
#
# COMPACT_ATOMS: atom_id res chain seq x y z
N ALA A 1 49.73 -30.14 -31.60
CA ALA A 1 49.08 -29.71 -30.35
C ALA A 1 47.87 -28.80 -30.60
N ALA A 2 48.05 -27.59 -31.18
CA ALA A 2 46.93 -26.65 -31.41
C ALA A 2 45.81 -27.20 -32.32
N ALA A 3 46.14 -27.91 -33.41
CA ALA A 3 45.14 -28.52 -34.30
C ALA A 3 44.33 -29.65 -33.62
N ALA A 4 44.98 -30.45 -32.77
CA ALA A 4 44.32 -31.50 -32.00
C ALA A 4 43.40 -30.93 -30.91
N ALA A 5 43.82 -29.84 -30.25
CA ALA A 5 42.98 -29.13 -29.28
C ALA A 5 41.77 -28.45 -29.94
N ALA A 6 41.93 -27.89 -31.15
CA ALA A 6 40.83 -27.32 -31.92
C ALA A 6 39.82 -28.40 -32.38
N ALA A 7 40.31 -29.55 -32.85
CA ALA A 7 39.46 -30.69 -33.21
C ALA A 7 38.70 -31.26 -32.00
N ALA A 8 39.35 -31.39 -30.84
CA ALA A 8 38.70 -31.82 -29.60
C ALA A 8 37.62 -30.83 -29.13
N LYS A 9 37.86 -29.51 -29.26
CA LYS A 9 36.88 -28.47 -28.92
C LYS A 9 35.68 -28.48 -29.89
N ALA A 10 35.92 -28.69 -31.18
CA ALA A 10 34.86 -28.81 -32.18
C ALA A 10 33.99 -30.06 -31.95
N ALA A 11 34.61 -31.21 -31.62
CA ALA A 11 33.89 -32.44 -31.28
C ALA A 11 33.06 -32.27 -29.99
N ALA A 12 33.60 -31.59 -28.97
CA ALA A 12 32.86 -31.30 -27.75
C ALA A 12 31.67 -30.35 -27.97
N ALA A 13 31.84 -29.32 -28.81
CA ALA A 13 30.75 -28.41 -29.16
C ALA A 13 29.62 -29.12 -29.93
N ALA A 14 29.98 -30.00 -30.87
CA ALA A 14 29.00 -30.76 -31.64
C ALA A 14 28.26 -31.81 -30.79
N ALA A 15 28.94 -32.42 -29.81
CA ALA A 15 28.29 -33.29 -28.83
C ALA A 15 27.29 -32.54 -27.94
N ALA A 16 27.63 -31.31 -27.51
CA ALA A 16 26.74 -30.46 -26.72
C ALA A 16 25.50 -30.01 -27.51
N GLU A 17 25.65 -29.77 -28.82
CA GLU A 17 24.53 -29.42 -29.70
C GLU A 17 23.51 -30.57 -29.84
N VAL A 18 24.00 -31.81 -29.98
CA VAL A 18 23.15 -33.01 -29.99
C VAL A 18 22.45 -33.22 -28.65
N ASP A 19 23.16 -33.02 -27.53
CA ASP A 19 22.60 -33.16 -26.19
C ASP A 19 21.47 -32.15 -25.93
N ALA A 20 21.66 -30.90 -26.34
CA ALA A 20 20.64 -29.86 -26.26
C ALA A 20 19.41 -30.17 -27.15
N ALA A 21 19.62 -30.69 -28.36
CA ALA A 21 18.52 -31.12 -29.23
C ALA A 21 17.77 -32.34 -28.66
N MET A 22 18.48 -33.28 -28.04
CA MET A 22 17.87 -34.41 -27.31
C MET A 22 17.06 -33.95 -26.11
N GLU A 23 17.55 -32.97 -25.34
CA GLU A 23 16.82 -32.40 -24.21
C GLU A 23 15.54 -31.69 -24.65
N ALA A 24 15.59 -30.97 -25.78
CA ALA A 24 14.41 -30.35 -26.38
C ALA A 24 13.39 -31.41 -26.83
N LEU A 25 13.84 -32.51 -27.42
CA LEU A 25 12.97 -33.62 -27.81
C LEU A 25 12.35 -34.30 -26.59
N PHE A 26 13.13 -34.57 -25.55
CA PHE A 26 12.65 -35.13 -24.29
C PHE A 26 11.55 -34.26 -23.69
N LYS A 27 11.79 -32.95 -23.57
CA LYS A 27 10.78 -31.97 -23.08
C LYS A 27 9.54 -31.87 -23.97
N ALA A 28 9.68 -32.11 -25.27
CA ALA A 28 8.53 -32.18 -26.17
C ALA A 28 7.69 -33.43 -25.94
N TYR A 29 8.29 -34.52 -25.46
CA TYR A 29 7.58 -35.73 -25.09
C TYR A 29 7.03 -35.70 -23.67
N ASP A 30 7.74 -35.08 -22.74
CA ASP A 30 7.36 -34.93 -21.33
C ASP A 30 6.20 -33.94 -21.23
N ILE A 31 4.99 -34.45 -21.02
CA ILE A 31 3.76 -33.66 -21.11
C ILE A 31 3.50 -32.95 -19.80
N ASP A 32 3.64 -33.69 -18.70
CA ASP A 32 3.45 -33.18 -17.36
C ASP A 32 4.68 -32.44 -16.79
N GLU A 33 5.81 -32.48 -17.49
CA GLU A 33 7.10 -31.89 -17.09
C GLU A 33 7.59 -32.43 -15.74
N SER A 34 7.28 -33.70 -15.47
CA SER A 34 7.74 -34.41 -14.27
C SER A 34 9.25 -34.66 -14.30
N GLY A 35 9.88 -34.58 -15.48
CA GLY A 35 11.28 -34.96 -15.69
C GLY A 35 11.45 -36.46 -15.98
N GLU A 36 10.34 -37.20 -16.05
CA GLU A 36 10.27 -38.60 -16.43
C GLU A 36 9.21 -38.77 -17.52
N LEU A 37 9.44 -39.68 -18.47
CA LEU A 37 8.50 -39.97 -19.53
C LEU A 37 7.65 -41.18 -19.18
N SER A 38 6.37 -40.94 -18.93
CA SER A 38 5.41 -42.02 -18.73
C SER A 38 5.08 -42.75 -20.03
N ARG A 39 4.52 -43.95 -19.88
CA ARG A 39 4.07 -44.76 -21.01
C ARG A 39 3.04 -44.05 -21.87
N GLU A 40 2.10 -43.38 -21.22
CA GLU A 40 0.99 -42.69 -21.84
C GLU A 40 1.48 -41.51 -22.68
N GLU A 41 2.48 -40.78 -22.20
CA GLU A 41 3.10 -39.65 -22.91
C GLU A 41 3.89 -40.12 -24.13
N PHE A 42 4.76 -41.11 -23.94
CA PHE A 42 5.57 -41.65 -25.02
C PHE A 42 4.70 -42.26 -26.14
N LEU A 43 3.74 -43.12 -25.76
CA LEU A 43 2.87 -43.80 -26.71
C LEU A 43 1.89 -42.82 -27.36
N GLY A 44 1.37 -41.85 -26.60
CA GLY A 44 0.41 -40.87 -27.09
C GLY A 44 0.94 -40.06 -28.27
N ILE A 45 2.19 -39.61 -28.17
CA ILE A 45 2.85 -38.83 -29.23
C ILE A 45 3.30 -39.74 -30.38
N GLU A 46 3.93 -40.88 -30.11
CA GLU A 46 4.36 -41.83 -31.16
C GLU A 46 3.19 -42.37 -32.00
N MET A 47 2.03 -42.65 -31.39
CA MET A 47 0.85 -43.11 -32.13
C MET A 47 0.35 -42.06 -33.13
N ARG A 48 0.37 -40.79 -32.73
CA ARG A 48 -0.07 -39.65 -33.55
C ARG A 48 0.88 -39.39 -34.70
N LEU A 49 2.18 -39.37 -34.43
CA LEU A 49 3.22 -39.20 -35.45
C LEU A 49 3.13 -40.29 -36.52
N ASN A 50 2.98 -41.55 -36.12
CA ASN A 50 2.85 -42.67 -37.06
C ASN A 50 1.54 -42.62 -37.86
N PHE A 51 0.45 -42.15 -37.26
CA PHE A 51 -0.82 -41.92 -37.95
C PHE A 51 -0.70 -40.84 -39.03
N GLU A 52 0.00 -39.74 -38.76
CA GLU A 52 0.23 -38.67 -39.74
C GLU A 52 1.14 -39.12 -40.90
N GLU A 53 2.16 -39.93 -40.61
CA GLU A 53 3.05 -40.49 -41.63
C GLU A 53 2.42 -41.64 -42.43
N GLY A 54 1.19 -42.06 -42.08
CA GLY A 54 0.44 -43.11 -42.78
C GLY A 54 1.04 -44.51 -42.58
N THR A 55 1.80 -44.71 -41.52
CA THR A 55 2.45 -45.99 -41.20
C THR A 55 1.64 -46.78 -40.16
N GLU A 56 1.67 -48.11 -40.24
CA GLU A 56 0.99 -48.94 -39.23
C GLU A 56 1.72 -48.83 -37.89
N PHE A 57 1.07 -48.21 -36.91
CA PHE A 57 1.53 -48.26 -35.53
C PHE A 57 1.36 -49.66 -34.96
N ARG A 58 2.44 -50.43 -34.89
CA ARG A 58 2.45 -51.70 -34.13
C ARG A 58 2.61 -51.36 -32.65
N SER A 59 1.49 -51.35 -31.92
CA SER A 59 1.46 -51.11 -30.46
C SER A 59 2.49 -51.95 -29.69
N MET A 60 2.70 -53.21 -30.09
CA MET A 60 3.72 -54.09 -29.52
C MET A 60 5.16 -53.65 -29.81
N ALA A 61 5.43 -52.99 -30.95
CA ALA A 61 6.77 -52.50 -31.31
C ALA A 61 7.10 -51.19 -30.59
N GLY A 62 6.14 -50.26 -30.46
CA GLY A 62 6.31 -49.05 -29.64
C GLY A 62 6.47 -49.38 -28.15
N LEU A 63 5.69 -50.34 -27.65
CA LEU A 63 5.83 -50.83 -26.28
C LEU A 63 7.15 -51.58 -26.08
N ALA A 64 7.55 -52.43 -27.04
CA ALA A 64 8.86 -53.09 -26.99
C ALA A 64 10.01 -52.07 -27.03
N LYS A 65 9.87 -50.96 -27.78
CA LYS A 65 10.85 -49.87 -27.74
C LYS A 65 10.96 -49.28 -26.34
N MET A 66 9.85 -49.02 -25.65
CA MET A 66 9.86 -48.44 -24.30
C MET A 66 10.39 -49.43 -23.24
N THR A 67 9.89 -50.67 -23.21
CA THR A 67 10.31 -51.71 -22.25
C THR A 67 11.75 -52.16 -22.43
N LEU A 68 12.34 -52.03 -23.62
CA LEU A 68 13.77 -52.30 -23.84
C LEU A 68 14.68 -51.13 -23.42
N THR A 69 14.09 -49.99 -23.05
CA THR A 69 14.81 -48.74 -22.76
C THR A 69 14.79 -48.40 -21.27
N ASP A 70 13.71 -48.77 -20.58
CA ASP A 70 13.56 -48.74 -19.13
C ASP A 70 14.47 -49.82 -18.50
N THR A 71 15.70 -49.42 -18.15
CA THR A 71 16.74 -50.34 -17.66
C THR A 71 16.59 -50.64 -16.17
N ASP A 72 16.01 -49.70 -15.42
CA ASP A 72 15.75 -49.85 -13.99
C ASP A 72 14.37 -50.47 -13.68
N SER A 73 13.55 -50.69 -14.72
CA SER A 73 12.18 -51.21 -14.61
C SER A 73 11.27 -50.33 -13.75
N SER A 74 11.53 -49.02 -13.73
CA SER A 74 10.71 -48.01 -13.04
C SER A 74 9.32 -47.88 -13.67
N GLY A 75 9.17 -48.22 -14.95
CA GLY A 75 7.96 -48.03 -15.73
C GLY A 75 7.84 -46.65 -16.37
N THR A 76 8.78 -45.75 -16.11
CA THR A 76 8.97 -44.44 -16.75
C THR A 76 10.32 -44.43 -17.47
N LEU A 77 10.59 -43.41 -18.29
CA LEU A 77 11.90 -43.23 -18.94
C LEU A 77 12.52 -41.92 -18.48
N ASP A 78 13.67 -42.00 -17.82
CA ASP A 78 14.43 -40.79 -17.49
C ASP A 78 15.16 -40.21 -18.73
N TYR A 79 15.78 -39.05 -18.57
CA TYR A 79 16.51 -38.40 -19.64
C TYR A 79 17.72 -39.21 -20.14
N GLU A 80 18.46 -39.89 -19.27
CA GLU A 80 19.65 -40.65 -19.68
C GLU A 80 19.29 -41.91 -20.46
N GLU A 81 18.23 -42.60 -20.06
CA GLU A 81 17.65 -43.76 -20.74
C GLU A 81 17.10 -43.37 -22.11
N PHE A 82 16.31 -42.30 -22.15
CA PHE A 82 15.79 -41.74 -23.40
C PHE A 82 16.94 -41.34 -24.34
N ARG A 83 17.95 -40.63 -23.83
CA ARG A 83 19.12 -40.19 -24.61
C ARG A 83 19.89 -41.35 -25.20
N THR A 84 20.27 -42.31 -24.36
CA THR A 84 21.10 -43.45 -24.77
C THR A 84 20.41 -44.24 -25.88
N ARG A 85 19.10 -44.44 -25.75
CA ARG A 85 18.34 -45.19 -26.73
C ARG A 85 18.13 -44.44 -28.04
N PHE A 86 17.70 -43.18 -27.98
CA PHE A 86 17.49 -42.40 -29.20
C PHE A 86 18.79 -42.24 -29.98
N LEU A 87 19.93 -42.01 -29.29
CA LEU A 87 21.24 -41.94 -29.94
C LEU A 87 21.73 -43.28 -30.47
N SER A 88 21.32 -44.42 -29.89
CA SER A 88 21.67 -45.75 -30.42
C SER A 88 21.11 -46.02 -31.83
N ALA A 89 20.04 -45.33 -32.23
CA ALA A 89 19.52 -45.43 -33.60
C ALA A 89 20.44 -44.74 -34.63
N TYR A 90 21.29 -43.82 -34.19
CA TYR A 90 22.23 -43.07 -35.03
C TYR A 90 23.66 -43.60 -34.94
N SER A 91 23.98 -44.48 -33.98
CA SER A 91 25.35 -44.98 -33.77
C SER A 91 25.91 -45.77 -34.97
N ASP A 92 25.03 -46.40 -35.75
CA ASP A 92 25.40 -47.18 -36.94
C ASP A 92 25.29 -46.37 -38.24
N THR A 93 24.94 -45.07 -38.14
CA THR A 93 24.81 -44.18 -39.30
C THR A 93 26.09 -43.36 -39.49
N ASN A 94 26.50 -43.15 -40.76
CA ASN A 94 27.64 -42.27 -41.09
C ASN A 94 27.27 -40.77 -41.02
N LEU A 95 26.31 -40.40 -40.16
CA LEU A 95 25.82 -39.03 -40.01
C LEU A 95 26.75 -38.24 -39.08
N THR A 96 26.92 -36.96 -39.39
CA THR A 96 27.65 -36.02 -38.54
C THR A 96 26.79 -35.58 -37.36
N SER A 97 27.42 -35.15 -36.26
CA SER A 97 26.71 -34.66 -35.07
C SER A 97 25.75 -33.49 -35.37
N SER A 98 26.09 -32.64 -36.34
CA SER A 98 25.21 -31.52 -36.74
C SER A 98 23.96 -32.01 -37.48
N GLU A 99 24.09 -33.00 -38.37
CA GLU A 99 22.94 -33.62 -39.06
C GLU A 99 22.03 -34.36 -38.06
N ILE A 100 22.61 -35.01 -37.05
CA ILE A 100 21.84 -35.64 -35.97
C ILE A 100 21.03 -34.59 -35.20
N ALA A 101 21.66 -33.48 -34.79
CA ALA A 101 20.95 -32.39 -34.10
C ALA A 101 19.82 -31.78 -34.95
N GLU A 102 20.01 -31.62 -36.25
CA GLU A 102 18.97 -31.12 -37.16
C GLU A 102 17.77 -32.08 -37.24
N LEU A 103 18.02 -33.40 -37.35
CA LEU A 103 16.96 -34.40 -37.35
C LEU A 103 16.17 -34.43 -36.03
N LEU A 104 16.87 -34.30 -34.89
CA LEU A 104 16.23 -34.22 -33.58
C LEU A 104 15.36 -32.97 -33.43
N ASN A 105 15.83 -31.83 -33.95
CA ASN A 105 15.04 -30.60 -33.98
C ASN A 105 13.78 -30.75 -34.85
N ILE A 106 13.88 -31.39 -36.01
CA ILE A 106 12.73 -31.69 -36.88
C ILE A 106 11.72 -32.59 -36.15
N GLN A 107 12.19 -33.65 -35.48
CA GLN A 107 11.32 -34.52 -34.68
C GLN A 107 10.65 -33.76 -33.53
N THR A 108 11.40 -32.89 -32.84
CA THR A 108 10.88 -32.04 -31.77
C THR A 108 9.74 -31.15 -32.29
N GLN A 109 9.92 -30.52 -33.45
CA GLN A 109 8.87 -29.69 -34.07
C GLN A 109 7.63 -30.51 -34.43
N LYS A 110 7.79 -31.72 -34.97
CA LYS A 110 6.65 -32.61 -35.26
C LYS A 110 5.91 -33.00 -33.98
N ALA A 111 6.62 -33.39 -32.92
CA ALA A 111 6.03 -33.75 -31.63
C ALA A 111 5.24 -32.57 -31.03
N LEU A 112 5.78 -31.35 -31.09
CA LEU A 112 5.10 -30.15 -30.62
C LEU A 112 3.87 -29.79 -31.45
N GLN A 113 3.92 -29.98 -32.78
CA GLN A 113 2.77 -29.78 -33.66
C GLN A 113 1.63 -30.76 -33.32
N GLU A 114 1.95 -32.02 -33.08
CA GLU A 114 0.96 -33.00 -32.65
C GLU A 114 0.38 -32.67 -31.28
N ARG A 115 1.21 -32.23 -30.32
CA ARG A 115 0.72 -31.72 -29.03
C ARG A 115 -0.25 -30.55 -29.19
N ALA A 116 0.00 -29.64 -30.13
CA ALA A 116 -0.93 -28.55 -30.41
C ALA A 116 -2.27 -29.05 -30.99
N ARG A 117 -2.26 -30.10 -31.80
CA ARG A 117 -3.47 -30.73 -32.38
C ARG A 117 -4.25 -31.56 -31.36
N MET A 118 -3.60 -32.08 -30.33
CA MET A 118 -4.24 -32.84 -29.25
C MET A 118 -5.12 -31.97 -28.32
N GLY A 119 -5.00 -30.64 -28.42
CA GLY A 119 -5.86 -29.68 -27.73
C GLY A 119 -5.14 -28.94 -26.60
N PRO A 120 -5.86 -28.05 -25.87
CA PRO A 120 -5.25 -27.14 -24.90
C PRO A 120 -4.47 -27.82 -23.77
N ARG A 121 -4.94 -28.98 -23.31
CA ARG A 121 -4.32 -29.78 -22.24
C ARG A 121 -2.89 -30.22 -22.57
N TYR A 122 -2.63 -30.52 -23.84
CA TYR A 122 -1.35 -31.04 -24.32
C TYR A 122 -0.45 -29.94 -24.91
N HIS A 123 -1.01 -28.76 -25.17
CA HIS A 123 -0.31 -27.65 -25.80
C HIS A 123 0.75 -27.05 -24.86
N ALA A 124 2.03 -27.25 -25.20
CA ALA A 124 3.17 -26.81 -24.38
C ALA A 124 3.12 -25.31 -24.02
N GLY A 125 2.74 -24.45 -24.98
CA GLY A 125 2.63 -23.01 -24.72
C GLY A 125 1.55 -22.62 -23.71
N ILE A 126 0.44 -23.38 -23.61
CA ILE A 126 -0.65 -23.09 -22.67
C ILE A 126 -0.23 -23.52 -21.27
N ARG A 127 0.34 -24.74 -21.15
CA ARG A 127 0.91 -25.23 -19.89
C ARG A 127 1.96 -24.25 -19.35
N ALA A 128 2.91 -23.85 -20.19
CA ALA A 128 3.94 -22.90 -19.80
C ALA A 128 3.36 -21.55 -19.35
N ALA A 129 2.35 -21.02 -20.03
CA ALA A 129 1.69 -19.78 -19.65
C ALA A 129 0.94 -19.90 -18.31
N LEU A 130 0.21 -21.00 -18.08
CA LEU A 130 -0.47 -21.27 -16.82
C LEU A 130 0.51 -21.40 -15.64
N ARG A 131 1.62 -22.14 -15.81
CA ARG A 131 2.65 -22.22 -14.75
C ARG A 131 3.25 -20.85 -14.43
N LYS A 132 3.49 -20.03 -15.46
CA LYS A 132 3.95 -18.65 -15.24
C LYS A 132 2.92 -17.83 -14.47
N LEU A 133 1.64 -17.93 -14.81
CA LEU A 133 0.57 -17.27 -14.06
C LEU A 133 0.53 -17.73 -12.60
N PHE A 134 0.61 -19.03 -12.35
CA PHE A 134 0.70 -19.59 -11.00
C PHE A 134 1.85 -18.96 -10.21
N SER A 135 3.05 -18.92 -10.80
CA SER A 135 4.22 -18.29 -10.15
C SER A 135 4.12 -16.78 -9.96
N LEU A 136 3.27 -16.09 -10.73
CA LEU A 136 3.02 -14.65 -10.58
C LEU A 136 1.94 -14.37 -9.54
N PHE A 137 1.04 -15.33 -9.29
CA PHE A 137 -0.01 -15.26 -8.28
C PHE A 137 0.49 -15.68 -6.90
N ASP A 138 1.43 -16.61 -6.84
CA ASP A 138 2.12 -17.04 -5.61
C ASP A 138 3.08 -15.92 -5.15
N VAL A 139 2.60 -15.04 -4.27
CA VAL A 139 3.32 -13.83 -3.84
C VAL A 139 4.41 -14.18 -2.83
N ASP A 140 4.14 -15.16 -1.97
CA ASP A 140 5.08 -15.59 -0.93
C ASP A 140 6.08 -16.67 -1.42
N GLY A 141 5.85 -17.25 -2.59
CA GLY A 141 6.72 -18.22 -3.25
C GLY A 141 6.72 -19.59 -2.58
N ASN A 142 5.65 -19.94 -1.86
CA ASN A 142 5.55 -21.18 -1.10
C ASN A 142 5.17 -22.39 -1.98
N GLY A 143 4.82 -22.17 -3.25
CA GLY A 143 4.42 -23.20 -4.21
C GLY A 143 2.94 -23.58 -4.16
N PHE A 144 2.12 -22.83 -3.41
CA PHE A 144 0.68 -23.00 -3.24
C PHE A 144 -0.02 -21.65 -3.36
N LEU A 145 -1.25 -21.63 -3.87
CA LEU A 145 -2.06 -20.41 -3.90
C LEU A 145 -3.04 -20.40 -2.74
N SER A 146 -2.89 -19.42 -1.85
CA SER A 146 -3.87 -19.16 -0.79
C SER A 146 -5.15 -18.49 -1.36
N PRO A 147 -6.28 -18.54 -0.63
CA PRO A 147 -7.49 -17.82 -1.03
C PRO A 147 -7.27 -16.31 -1.20
N GLU A 148 -6.37 -15.72 -0.42
CA GLU A 148 -6.05 -14.28 -0.50
C GLU A 148 -5.30 -13.94 -1.78
N GLU A 149 -4.31 -14.76 -2.15
CA GLU A 149 -3.54 -14.62 -3.40
C GLU A 149 -4.42 -14.85 -4.62
N TRP A 150 -5.31 -15.85 -4.57
CA TRP A 150 -6.31 -16.12 -5.61
C TRP A 150 -7.24 -14.92 -5.86
N ILE A 151 -7.79 -14.33 -4.81
CA ILE A 151 -8.69 -13.15 -4.92
C ILE A 151 -7.93 -11.90 -5.37
N SER A 152 -6.67 -11.75 -4.94
CA SER A 152 -5.84 -10.64 -5.41
C SER A 152 -5.57 -10.75 -6.91
N ALA A 153 -5.21 -11.95 -7.38
CA ALA A 153 -5.06 -12.26 -8.79
C ALA A 153 -6.35 -12.01 -9.59
N GLN A 154 -7.51 -12.40 -9.05
CA GLN A 154 -8.83 -12.17 -9.64
C GLN A 154 -9.06 -10.68 -9.94
N LYS A 155 -8.74 -9.79 -9.00
CA LYS A 155 -8.96 -8.34 -9.18
C LYS A 155 -8.09 -7.77 -10.30
N THR A 156 -6.82 -8.15 -10.35
CA THR A 156 -5.90 -7.68 -11.38
C THR A 156 -6.33 -8.17 -12.77
N VAL A 157 -6.75 -9.43 -12.87
CA VAL A 157 -7.22 -10.03 -14.13
C VAL A 157 -8.56 -9.44 -14.59
N ALA A 158 -9.52 -9.29 -13.67
CA ALA A 158 -10.86 -8.81 -13.99
C ALA A 158 -10.87 -7.34 -14.45
N ILE A 159 -10.00 -6.48 -13.92
CA ILE A 159 -9.93 -5.07 -14.32
C ILE A 159 -9.40 -4.91 -15.76
N GLU A 160 -8.44 -5.74 -16.16
CA GLU A 160 -7.69 -5.53 -17.40
C GLU A 160 -8.13 -6.43 -18.57
N VAL A 161 -8.87 -7.52 -18.32
CA VAL A 161 -9.21 -8.56 -19.32
C VAL A 161 -10.71 -8.89 -19.37
N SER A 162 -11.59 -8.09 -18.74
CA SER A 162 -13.04 -8.35 -18.59
C SER A 162 -13.80 -8.65 -19.90
N ASP A 163 -13.33 -8.15 -21.04
CA ASP A 163 -14.02 -8.32 -22.32
C ASP A 163 -13.77 -9.69 -22.97
N ASP A 164 -12.74 -10.44 -22.52
CA ASP A 164 -12.26 -11.66 -23.17
C ASP A 164 -12.55 -12.95 -22.37
N LEU A 165 -12.88 -12.88 -21.08
CA LEU A 165 -13.10 -14.04 -20.22
C LEU A 165 -14.32 -13.87 -19.31
N ASP A 166 -14.99 -14.99 -19.03
CA ASP A 166 -16.06 -15.01 -18.03
C ASP A 166 -15.48 -14.71 -16.64
N GLU A 167 -16.09 -13.76 -15.91
CA GLU A 167 -15.70 -13.34 -14.55
C GLU A 167 -15.62 -14.51 -13.54
N GLY A 168 -16.25 -15.65 -13.87
CA GLY A 168 -16.24 -16.87 -13.08
C GLY A 168 -14.98 -17.75 -13.21
N TRP A 169 -13.96 -17.36 -14.00
CA TRP A 169 -12.72 -18.16 -14.11
C TRP A 169 -11.92 -18.23 -12.81
N ILE A 170 -12.03 -17.20 -11.97
CA ILE A 170 -11.21 -17.04 -10.75
C ILE A 170 -12.11 -16.60 -9.58
N ASP A 171 -13.33 -17.14 -9.47
CA ASP A 171 -14.22 -16.83 -8.35
C ASP A 171 -14.06 -17.81 -7.16
N GLU A 172 -14.75 -17.54 -6.06
CA GLU A 172 -14.70 -18.37 -4.85
C GLU A 172 -15.25 -19.80 -5.11
N ALA A 173 -16.20 -19.94 -6.02
CA ALA A 173 -16.75 -21.24 -6.41
C ALA A 173 -15.75 -22.05 -7.26
N ALA A 174 -14.98 -21.38 -8.12
CA ALA A 174 -13.90 -21.95 -8.90
C ALA A 174 -12.73 -22.38 -7.99
N PHE A 175 -12.41 -21.60 -6.95
CA PHE A 175 -11.43 -22.01 -5.94
C PHE A 175 -11.87 -23.29 -5.22
N GLN A 176 -13.11 -23.33 -4.72
CA GLN A 176 -13.65 -24.51 -4.03
C GLN A 176 -13.76 -25.74 -4.95
N ALA A 177 -14.00 -25.53 -6.25
CA ALA A 177 -14.02 -26.61 -7.22
C ALA A 177 -12.61 -27.08 -7.62
N ALA A 178 -11.61 -26.20 -7.53
CA ALA A 178 -10.21 -26.49 -7.83
C ALA A 178 -9.51 -27.22 -6.67
N ASP A 179 -9.85 -26.88 -5.42
CA ASP A 179 -9.32 -27.51 -4.19
C ASP A 179 -9.91 -28.93 -4.05
N THR A 180 -9.31 -29.88 -4.75
CA THR A 180 -9.81 -31.26 -4.81
C THR A 180 -9.48 -32.06 -3.56
N ASN A 181 -8.37 -31.73 -2.90
CA ASN A 181 -7.92 -32.42 -1.71
C ASN A 181 -8.53 -31.83 -0.41
N GLY A 182 -9.10 -30.62 -0.47
CA GLY A 182 -9.80 -29.93 0.61
C GLY A 182 -8.88 -29.34 1.67
N ASP A 183 -7.63 -29.06 1.35
CA ASP A 183 -6.63 -28.51 2.28
C ASP A 183 -6.68 -26.99 2.41
N GLY A 184 -7.51 -26.32 1.60
CA GLY A 184 -7.75 -24.89 1.64
C GLY A 184 -6.68 -24.05 0.93
N VAL A 185 -5.75 -24.68 0.20
CA VAL A 185 -4.81 -24.04 -0.72
C VAL A 185 -4.90 -24.72 -2.09
N LEU A 186 -4.34 -24.11 -3.14
CA LEU A 186 -4.26 -24.76 -4.45
C LEU A 186 -2.83 -25.06 -4.81
N ASP A 187 -2.53 -26.32 -5.09
CA ASP A 187 -1.27 -26.69 -5.71
C ASP A 187 -1.29 -26.45 -7.24
N ILE A 188 -0.12 -26.57 -7.87
CA ILE A 188 0.03 -26.34 -9.31
C ILE A 188 -0.77 -27.33 -10.17
N GLY A 189 -0.93 -28.58 -9.72
CA GLY A 189 -1.71 -29.60 -10.39
C GLY A 189 -3.20 -29.29 -10.34
N GLU A 190 -3.71 -28.91 -9.17
CA GLU A 190 -5.09 -28.47 -8.97
C GLU A 190 -5.43 -27.23 -9.79
N PHE A 191 -4.53 -26.24 -9.79
CA PHE A 191 -4.66 -25.04 -10.63
C PHE A 191 -4.73 -25.37 -12.12
N LEU A 192 -3.85 -26.25 -12.60
CA LEU A 192 -3.82 -26.67 -14.00
C LEU A 192 -5.08 -27.45 -14.38
N GLU A 193 -5.52 -28.40 -13.56
CA GLU A 193 -6.70 -29.21 -13.85
C GLU A 193 -7.97 -28.36 -13.89
N SER A 194 -8.14 -27.45 -12.93
CA SER A 194 -9.24 -26.48 -12.93
C SER A 194 -9.23 -25.60 -14.19
N SER A 195 -8.04 -25.08 -14.55
CA SER A 195 -7.87 -24.28 -15.76
C SER A 195 -8.24 -25.06 -17.04
N PHE A 196 -7.86 -26.33 -17.14
CA PHE A 196 -8.20 -27.17 -18.30
C PHE A 196 -9.67 -27.54 -18.35
N SER A 197 -10.28 -27.92 -17.23
CA SER A 197 -11.72 -28.21 -17.15
C SER A 197 -12.54 -27.01 -17.60
N MET A 198 -12.09 -25.79 -17.30
CA MET A 198 -12.76 -24.60 -17.78
C MET A 198 -12.57 -24.38 -19.29
N PHE A 199 -11.37 -24.58 -19.84
CA PHE A 199 -11.15 -24.51 -21.29
C PHE A 199 -11.99 -25.52 -22.08
N GLU A 200 -12.29 -26.69 -21.48
CA GLU A 200 -13.19 -27.68 -22.08
C GLU A 200 -14.65 -27.17 -22.13
N GLY A 201 -15.07 -26.31 -21.20
CA GLY A 201 -16.35 -25.62 -21.21
C GLY A 201 -16.42 -24.44 -22.21
N VAL A 202 -15.29 -23.78 -22.45
CA VAL A 202 -15.19 -22.59 -23.32
C VAL A 202 -14.87 -23.02 -24.76
N LYS A 203 -15.81 -22.82 -25.71
CA LYS A 203 -15.62 -23.14 -27.14
C LYS A 203 -14.72 -22.14 -27.90
N LYS A 204 -13.54 -21.81 -27.37
CA LYS A 204 -12.52 -20.99 -28.05
C LYS A 204 -11.45 -21.89 -28.68
N ARG A 205 -10.77 -21.40 -29.73
CA ARG A 205 -9.65 -22.13 -30.33
C ARG A 205 -8.43 -22.05 -29.42
N THR A 206 -7.58 -23.08 -29.47
CA THR A 206 -6.33 -23.17 -28.68
C THR A 206 -5.43 -21.95 -28.87
N GLU A 207 -5.34 -21.41 -30.09
CA GLU A 207 -4.57 -20.21 -30.42
C GLU A 207 -5.09 -18.96 -29.71
N ASP A 208 -6.42 -18.80 -29.65
CA ASP A 208 -7.06 -17.66 -29.00
C ASP A 208 -6.87 -17.74 -27.48
N LEU A 209 -6.97 -18.94 -26.89
CA LEU A 209 -6.69 -19.19 -25.47
C LEU A 209 -5.23 -18.87 -25.11
N LEU A 210 -4.28 -19.35 -25.92
CA LEU A 210 -2.86 -19.06 -25.73
C LEU A 210 -2.60 -17.55 -25.77
N ALA A 211 -3.20 -16.83 -26.73
CA ALA A 211 -3.03 -15.40 -26.85
C ALA A 211 -3.59 -14.65 -25.62
N ILE A 212 -4.71 -15.10 -25.05
CA ILE A 212 -5.27 -14.52 -23.81
C ILE A 212 -4.30 -14.74 -22.65
N LEU A 213 -3.85 -15.98 -22.41
CA LEU A 213 -2.93 -16.30 -21.33
C LEU A 213 -1.60 -15.54 -21.43
N GLN A 214 -1.05 -15.42 -22.65
CA GLN A 214 0.17 -14.65 -22.89
C GLN A 214 -0.02 -13.16 -22.61
N ARG A 215 -1.18 -12.58 -22.94
CA ARG A 215 -1.50 -11.19 -22.58
C ARG A 215 -1.52 -11.01 -21.06
N MET A 216 -2.12 -11.95 -20.33
CA MET A 216 -2.16 -11.90 -18.86
C MET A 216 -0.78 -11.97 -18.24
N VAL A 217 0.03 -12.95 -18.65
CA VAL A 217 1.42 -13.08 -18.17
C VAL A 217 2.17 -11.78 -18.44
N HIS A 218 2.05 -11.21 -19.64
CA HIS A 218 2.72 -9.96 -19.98
C HIS A 218 2.27 -8.78 -19.10
N LEU A 219 0.98 -8.66 -18.80
CA LEU A 219 0.45 -7.60 -17.94
C LEU A 219 0.98 -7.73 -16.51
N LEU A 220 0.91 -8.93 -15.92
CA LEU A 220 1.38 -9.18 -14.56
C LEU A 220 2.90 -9.03 -14.43
N GLU A 221 3.66 -9.51 -15.42
CA GLU A 221 5.11 -9.28 -15.50
C GLU A 221 5.42 -7.78 -15.60
N LYS A 222 4.63 -7.03 -16.37
CA LYS A 222 4.77 -5.58 -16.49
C LYS A 222 4.46 -4.88 -15.16
N GLU A 223 3.42 -5.27 -14.44
CA GLU A 223 3.13 -4.72 -13.10
C GLU A 223 4.25 -5.02 -12.10
N LEU A 224 4.78 -6.24 -12.11
CA LEU A 224 5.93 -6.62 -11.29
C LEU A 224 7.18 -5.78 -11.64
N LEU A 225 7.38 -5.51 -12.93
CA LEU A 225 8.50 -4.71 -13.42
C LEU A 225 8.30 -3.22 -13.11
N ASP A 226 7.08 -2.72 -13.27
CA ASP A 226 6.69 -1.35 -12.90
C ASP A 226 6.80 -1.15 -11.38
N GLY A 227 6.49 -2.16 -10.57
CA GLY A 227 6.71 -2.13 -9.13
C GLY A 227 8.19 -2.11 -8.70
N LYS A 228 9.09 -2.60 -9.57
CA LYS A 228 10.55 -2.46 -9.42
C LYS A 228 11.11 -1.15 -9.98
N LYS A 229 10.31 -0.35 -10.69
CA LYS A 229 10.74 0.98 -11.11
C LYS A 229 10.72 1.90 -9.90
N GLU A 230 11.75 2.72 -9.80
CA GLU A 230 11.86 3.75 -8.79
C GLU A 230 11.87 5.12 -9.47
N THR A 231 11.45 6.14 -8.73
CA THR A 231 11.67 7.52 -9.14
C THR A 231 13.18 7.82 -9.19
N PRO A 232 13.61 8.86 -9.92
CA PRO A 232 14.93 9.46 -9.68
C PRO A 232 15.11 9.79 -8.18
N PRO A 233 16.35 9.85 -7.67
CA PRO A 233 16.60 10.26 -6.29
C PRO A 233 15.94 11.61 -5.99
N VAL A 234 15.09 11.62 -4.96
CA VAL A 234 14.31 12.77 -4.54
C VAL A 234 14.91 13.29 -3.24
N ALA A 235 15.25 14.58 -3.20
CA ALA A 235 15.80 15.23 -2.02
C ALA A 235 14.73 15.43 -0.95
N ILE A 236 15.04 15.07 0.28
CA ILE A 236 14.16 15.19 1.44
C ILE A 236 14.54 16.44 2.22
N TRP A 237 13.61 17.37 2.33
CA TRP A 237 13.74 18.62 3.06
C TRP A 237 12.89 18.56 4.32
N VAL A 238 13.47 18.89 5.47
CA VAL A 238 12.79 18.89 6.77
C VAL A 238 12.84 20.27 7.40
N GLN A 239 11.90 20.59 8.28
CA GLN A 239 11.93 21.82 9.07
C GLN A 239 13.27 21.95 9.81
N ALA A 240 13.93 23.12 9.73
CA ALA A 240 15.22 23.35 10.40
C ALA A 240 15.07 23.54 11.92
N LYS A 241 13.95 24.13 12.36
CA LYS A 241 13.62 24.30 13.78
C LYS A 241 13.29 22.96 14.44
N ASP A 242 13.95 22.61 15.55
CA ASP A 242 13.69 21.38 16.32
C ASP A 242 12.27 21.34 16.92
N LYS A 243 11.71 22.51 17.26
CA LYS A 243 10.33 22.67 17.77
C LYS A 243 9.66 23.87 17.10
N PRO A 244 9.14 23.71 15.88
CA PRO A 244 8.39 24.76 15.20
C PRO A 244 7.14 25.10 16.00
N VAL A 245 6.78 26.38 16.00
CA VAL A 245 5.56 26.88 16.65
C VAL A 245 4.39 26.63 15.72
N PHE A 246 3.20 26.41 16.27
CA PHE A 246 2.00 26.42 15.46
C PHE A 246 1.64 27.86 15.07
N GLN A 247 1.45 28.12 13.79
CA GLN A 247 0.93 29.41 13.32
C GLN A 247 -0.43 29.24 12.64
N PRO A 248 -1.41 30.12 12.94
CA PRO A 248 -2.69 30.12 12.24
C PRO A 248 -2.52 30.59 10.79
N PRO A 249 -3.44 30.21 9.87
CA PRO A 249 -3.39 30.57 8.45
C PRO A 249 -3.10 32.05 8.15
N GLN A 250 -3.66 32.96 8.96
CA GLN A 250 -3.54 34.41 8.79
C GLN A 250 -2.13 34.98 9.04
N GLU A 251 -1.30 34.25 9.79
CA GLU A 251 0.04 34.69 10.18
C GLU A 251 1.14 33.83 9.56
N ALA A 252 0.80 32.59 9.21
CA ALA A 252 1.68 31.54 8.70
C ALA A 252 2.55 31.93 7.50
N TRP A 253 2.13 32.88 6.66
CA TRP A 253 2.81 33.23 5.40
C TRP A 253 3.72 34.46 5.48
N LYS A 254 3.70 35.22 6.58
CA LYS A 254 4.31 36.55 6.65
C LYS A 254 5.84 36.56 6.58
N ASP A 255 6.47 35.45 6.97
CA ASP A 255 7.95 35.29 7.05
C ASP A 255 8.46 34.17 6.11
N GLU A 256 7.73 33.87 5.02
CA GLU A 256 8.02 32.75 4.10
C GLU A 256 8.70 33.19 2.80
N THR A 257 9.51 32.29 2.21
CA THR A 257 10.06 32.47 0.85
C THR A 257 8.95 32.53 -0.19
N THR A 258 8.97 33.58 -1.00
CA THR A 258 8.15 33.71 -2.19
C THR A 258 8.98 33.51 -3.46
N ILE A 259 8.33 33.49 -4.62
CA ILE A 259 9.01 33.47 -5.92
C ILE A 259 9.76 34.78 -6.20
N GLU A 260 9.35 35.87 -5.57
CA GLU A 260 9.95 37.20 -5.76
C GLU A 260 11.25 37.34 -4.94
N ASP A 261 11.28 36.72 -3.74
CA ASP A 261 12.43 36.72 -2.83
C ASP A 261 12.84 35.29 -2.44
N PRO A 262 13.50 34.53 -3.36
CA PRO A 262 13.85 33.13 -3.13
C PRO A 262 14.97 32.92 -2.10
N ASP A 263 15.77 33.95 -1.82
CA ASP A 263 16.87 33.91 -0.85
C ASP A 263 16.38 34.16 0.60
N GLU A 264 15.18 34.70 0.78
CA GLU A 264 14.64 35.07 2.10
C GLU A 264 14.13 33.85 2.87
N GLY A 265 14.92 33.35 3.82
CA GLY A 265 14.54 32.21 4.65
C GLY A 265 15.16 30.88 4.20
N ALA A 266 16.25 30.89 3.42
CA ALA A 266 16.99 29.67 3.05
C ALA A 266 17.27 28.75 4.26
N ASP A 267 17.52 29.33 5.44
CA ASP A 267 17.81 28.63 6.69
C ASP A 267 16.59 27.94 7.36
N LEU A 268 15.37 28.14 6.85
CA LEU A 268 14.13 27.60 7.45
C LEU A 268 13.95 26.09 7.19
N TRP A 269 14.57 25.57 6.14
CA TRP A 269 14.50 24.17 5.73
C TRP A 269 15.89 23.61 5.53
N GLN A 270 16.09 22.35 5.92
CA GLN A 270 17.37 21.66 5.80
C GLN A 270 17.20 20.37 4.99
N GLU A 271 18.16 20.10 4.11
CA GLU A 271 18.22 18.82 3.40
C GLU A 271 18.68 17.72 4.36
N ALA A 272 17.92 16.63 4.43
CA ALA A 272 18.13 15.53 5.36
C ALA A 272 18.54 14.22 4.68
N GLY A 273 18.56 14.17 3.34
CA GLY A 273 18.99 13.03 2.53
C GLY A 273 18.26 12.94 1.20
N GLU A 274 18.54 11.88 0.44
CA GLU A 274 17.89 11.58 -0.83
C GLU A 274 17.31 10.15 -0.80
N ILE A 275 16.18 9.95 -1.49
CA ILE A 275 15.55 8.62 -1.62
C ILE A 275 14.97 8.43 -3.02
N ALA A 276 15.16 7.24 -3.60
CA ALA A 276 14.41 6.79 -4.76
C ALA A 276 13.12 6.10 -4.27
N LEU A 277 11.96 6.58 -4.73
CA LEU A 277 10.67 6.05 -4.30
C LEU A 277 10.21 4.92 -5.24
N PRO A 278 9.91 3.72 -4.72
CA PRO A 278 9.29 2.67 -5.51
C PRO A 278 7.94 3.11 -6.10
N MET A 279 7.67 2.75 -7.36
CA MET A 279 6.43 3.10 -8.06
C MET A 279 5.20 2.32 -7.54
N ASN A 280 5.41 1.22 -6.80
CA ASN A 280 4.34 0.43 -6.19
C ASN A 280 3.79 1.00 -4.86
N LEU A 281 4.30 2.15 -4.39
CA LEU A 281 3.76 2.79 -3.19
C LEU A 281 2.32 3.21 -3.42
N SER A 282 1.43 2.81 -2.51
CA SER A 282 -0.01 2.90 -2.72
C SER A 282 -0.70 3.89 -1.76
N THR A 283 -0.15 4.07 -0.56
CA THR A 283 -0.70 4.93 0.48
C THR A 283 0.29 6.00 0.95
N ALA A 284 -0.23 7.08 1.54
CA ALA A 284 0.59 8.15 2.12
C ALA A 284 1.42 7.64 3.31
N GLU A 285 0.92 6.64 4.04
CA GLU A 285 1.65 5.99 5.14
C GLU A 285 2.83 5.16 4.62
N ASP A 286 2.73 4.54 3.44
CA ASP A 286 3.85 3.82 2.80
C ASP A 286 5.02 4.78 2.52
N VAL A 287 4.69 5.94 1.91
CA VAL A 287 5.68 7.00 1.65
C VAL A 287 6.26 7.53 2.97
N ALA A 288 5.42 7.76 3.98
CA ALA A 288 5.87 8.19 5.30
C ALA A 288 6.72 7.14 6.03
N ALA A 289 6.48 5.84 5.80
CA ALA A 289 7.29 4.76 6.36
C ALA A 289 8.72 4.78 5.80
N LEU A 290 8.85 4.90 4.48
CA LEU A 290 10.16 5.02 3.83
C LEU A 290 10.91 6.29 4.27
N LEU A 291 10.22 7.41 4.38
CA LEU A 291 10.81 8.65 4.87
C LEU A 291 11.23 8.54 6.35
N ARG A 292 10.46 7.88 7.22
CA ARG A 292 10.86 7.62 8.61
C ARG A 292 12.14 6.79 8.68
N LEU A 293 12.25 5.74 7.87
CA LEU A 293 13.45 4.90 7.80
C LEU A 293 14.67 5.71 7.34
N THR A 294 14.51 6.50 6.28
CA THR A 294 15.57 7.34 5.72
C THR A 294 16.05 8.40 6.71
N LEU A 295 15.11 9.06 7.39
CA LEU A 295 15.38 10.09 8.38
C LEU A 295 15.76 9.53 9.77
N LYS A 296 15.85 8.20 9.93
CA LYS A 296 16.10 7.50 11.20
C LYS A 296 15.15 7.95 12.31
N LYS A 297 13.89 8.21 11.96
CA LYS A 297 12.83 8.57 12.91
C LYS A 297 12.11 7.29 13.38
N PRO A 298 11.63 7.26 14.63
CA PRO A 298 10.95 6.07 15.13
C PRO A 298 9.60 5.88 14.40
N PRO A 299 9.11 4.62 14.29
CA PRO A 299 7.89 4.31 13.54
C PRO A 299 6.65 4.99 14.13
N ASP A 300 6.67 5.35 15.41
CA ASP A 300 5.64 6.15 16.07
C ASP A 300 5.82 7.66 15.84
N THR A 301 6.27 8.09 14.66
CA THR A 301 6.34 9.50 14.27
C THR A 301 5.31 9.79 13.19
N TRP A 302 4.37 10.70 13.45
CA TRP A 302 3.54 11.26 12.40
C TRP A 302 4.31 12.34 11.65
N LEU A 303 4.19 12.31 10.33
CA LEU A 303 4.82 13.22 9.39
C LEU A 303 3.73 13.79 8.48
N SER A 304 3.90 15.04 8.08
CA SER A 304 3.12 15.65 7.03
C SER A 304 4.02 15.90 5.84
N LEU A 305 3.61 15.38 4.69
CA LEU A 305 4.47 15.25 3.52
C LEU A 305 3.91 16.10 2.38
N TYR A 306 4.78 16.89 1.76
CA TYR A 306 4.40 17.78 0.68
C TYR A 306 5.36 17.63 -0.50
N PHE A 307 4.86 17.82 -1.70
CA PHE A 307 5.66 17.92 -2.92
C PHE A 307 5.26 19.16 -3.71
N LEU A 308 6.13 19.60 -4.61
CA LEU A 308 5.84 20.70 -5.52
C LEU A 308 5.31 20.14 -6.83
N GLY A 309 4.08 20.47 -7.19
CA GLY A 309 3.45 20.03 -8.43
C GLY A 309 3.99 20.74 -9.68
N ALA A 310 3.37 20.42 -10.82
CA ALA A 310 3.69 21.07 -12.08
C ALA A 310 3.44 22.59 -12.02
N PRO A 311 4.35 23.42 -12.58
CA PRO A 311 4.18 24.87 -12.57
C PRO A 311 2.89 25.26 -13.28
N ARG A 312 2.12 26.17 -12.66
CA ARG A 312 0.91 26.78 -13.24
C ARG A 312 1.25 28.10 -13.95
N ASP A 313 0.27 28.70 -14.62
CA ASP A 313 0.39 30.01 -15.25
C ASP A 313 0.96 31.03 -14.24
N GLY A 314 2.07 31.68 -14.60
CA GLY A 314 2.79 32.59 -13.70
C GLY A 314 3.99 31.96 -12.95
N GLY A 315 4.37 30.72 -13.30
CA GLY A 315 5.62 30.08 -12.85
C GLY A 315 5.57 29.51 -11.43
N VAL A 316 4.42 29.61 -10.75
CA VAL A 316 4.24 29.12 -9.38
C VAL A 316 4.02 27.60 -9.40
N ARG A 317 4.82 26.87 -8.61
CA ARG A 317 4.61 25.44 -8.39
C ARG A 317 3.66 25.28 -7.20
N PRO A 318 2.52 24.59 -7.36
CA PRO A 318 1.59 24.38 -6.25
C PRO A 318 2.24 23.46 -5.21
N VAL A 319 2.14 23.83 -3.94
CA VAL A 319 2.50 22.98 -2.80
C VAL A 319 1.36 22.01 -2.57
N VAL A 320 1.60 20.71 -2.69
CA VAL A 320 0.56 19.67 -2.61
C VAL A 320 0.84 18.75 -1.43
N LEU A 321 -0.14 18.60 -0.54
CA LEU A 321 -0.12 17.64 0.58
C LEU A 321 -0.34 16.22 0.04
N ILE A 322 0.51 15.27 0.40
CA ILE A 322 0.34 13.86 0.05
C ILE A 322 -0.78 13.26 0.91
N ARG A 323 -1.79 12.67 0.25
CA ARG A 323 -2.97 12.06 0.87
C ARG A 323 -3.22 10.67 0.28
N GLY A 324 -3.90 9.83 1.05
CA GLY A 324 -4.32 8.49 0.63
C GLY A 324 -4.15 7.49 1.76
N GLU A 325 -5.23 7.21 2.50
CA GLU A 325 -5.21 6.22 3.60
C GLU A 325 -5.36 4.78 3.08
N ARG A 326 -5.87 4.60 1.85
CA ARG A 326 -6.11 3.30 1.23
C ARG A 326 -5.54 3.26 -0.19
N PRO A 327 -5.14 2.08 -0.70
CA PRO A 327 -4.68 1.93 -2.08
C PRO A 327 -5.71 2.49 -3.07
N GLY A 328 -5.25 3.30 -4.03
CA GLY A 328 -6.10 3.94 -5.03
C GLY A 328 -6.82 5.21 -4.55
N GLU A 329 -6.75 5.56 -3.26
CA GLU A 329 -7.28 6.80 -2.71
C GLU A 329 -6.18 7.87 -2.63
N GLY A 330 -6.51 9.13 -2.95
CA GLY A 330 -5.60 10.26 -2.79
C GLY A 330 -4.70 10.53 -4.00
N ASN A 331 -3.46 10.95 -3.76
CA ASN A 331 -2.58 11.52 -4.79
C ASN A 331 -1.17 10.93 -4.83
N VAL A 332 -0.92 9.82 -4.13
CA VAL A 332 0.40 9.14 -4.08
C VAL A 332 0.85 8.72 -5.48
N GLN A 333 0.00 8.02 -6.23
CA GLN A 333 0.33 7.57 -7.59
C GLN A 333 0.55 8.74 -8.56
N ALA A 334 -0.26 9.80 -8.46
CA ALA A 334 -0.08 11.01 -9.25
C ALA A 334 1.25 11.72 -8.94
N MET A 335 1.67 11.73 -7.67
CA MET A 335 2.97 12.26 -7.25
C MET A 335 4.12 11.43 -7.84
N LEU A 336 4.10 10.10 -7.69
CA LEU A 336 5.15 9.21 -8.21
C LEU A 336 5.33 9.38 -9.73
N GLN A 337 4.21 9.38 -10.47
CA GLN A 337 4.22 9.62 -11.91
C GLN A 337 4.75 11.01 -12.28
N TYR A 338 4.48 12.03 -11.45
CA TYR A 338 5.00 13.37 -11.65
C TYR A 338 6.51 13.43 -11.42
N LEU A 339 7.03 12.83 -10.34
CA LEU A 339 8.45 12.81 -9.99
C LEU A 339 9.33 12.12 -11.04
N CYS A 340 8.76 11.22 -11.84
CA CYS A 340 9.45 10.59 -12.98
C CYS A 340 9.57 11.50 -14.22
N LYS A 341 8.95 12.69 -14.25
CA LYS A 341 8.98 13.60 -15.41
C LYS A 341 10.24 14.49 -15.39
N PRO A 342 10.84 14.83 -16.54
CA PRO A 342 12.04 15.68 -16.61
C PRO A 342 11.89 17.07 -15.99
N GLN A 343 10.68 17.64 -16.00
CA GLN A 343 10.33 18.95 -15.44
C GLN A 343 9.93 18.92 -13.96
N ALA A 344 9.98 17.74 -13.34
CA ALA A 344 9.61 17.55 -11.95
C ALA A 344 10.57 18.28 -11.02
N ASP A 345 10.02 18.79 -9.91
CA ASP A 345 10.83 19.26 -8.81
C ASP A 345 11.08 18.07 -7.87
N LEU A 346 12.32 17.59 -7.82
CA LEU A 346 12.72 16.40 -7.07
C LEU A 346 12.95 16.73 -5.58
N ARG A 347 11.96 17.39 -4.94
CA ARG A 347 12.00 17.75 -3.53
C ARG A 347 10.72 17.30 -2.82
N LEU A 348 10.90 16.62 -1.69
CA LEU A 348 9.85 16.26 -0.75
C LEU A 348 10.06 17.02 0.56
N PHE A 349 9.03 17.69 1.03
CA PHE A 349 9.06 18.48 2.25
C PHE A 349 8.36 17.72 3.36
N VAL A 350 9.00 17.65 4.52
CA VAL A 350 8.51 16.95 5.71
C VAL A 350 8.38 17.93 6.87
N LYS A 351 7.15 18.11 7.38
CA LYS A 351 6.84 18.97 8.53
C LYS A 351 5.87 18.32 9.51
N ASN A 352 5.51 19.04 10.57
CA ASN A 352 4.57 18.61 11.62
C ASN A 352 5.01 17.30 12.30
N MET A 353 6.33 17.09 12.43
CA MET A 353 6.91 15.91 13.05
C MET A 353 6.45 15.80 14.51
N ARG A 354 5.66 14.78 14.82
CA ARG A 354 5.11 14.61 16.17
C ARG A 354 5.01 13.15 16.54
N LYS A 355 5.14 12.86 17.83
CA LYS A 355 5.02 11.49 18.33
C LYS A 355 3.58 11.00 18.17
N ARG A 356 3.39 9.90 17.45
CA ARG A 356 2.17 9.11 17.40
C ARG A 356 1.98 8.45 18.77
N PRO A 357 0.82 8.63 19.41
CA PRO A 357 0.54 7.98 20.67
C PRO A 357 0.38 6.48 20.47
N GLN A 358 0.97 5.72 21.40
CA GLN A 358 0.78 4.28 21.44
C GLN A 358 -0.59 3.99 22.07
N LYS A 359 -1.39 3.12 21.45
CA LYS A 359 -2.71 2.63 21.93
C LYS A 359 -3.90 3.59 21.83
N LEU A 360 -3.72 4.84 21.40
CA LEU A 360 -4.86 5.75 21.19
C LEU A 360 -5.41 5.61 19.78
N THR A 361 -6.73 5.49 19.67
CA THR A 361 -7.45 5.37 18.39
C THR A 361 -8.21 6.66 18.10
N ARG A 362 -8.35 7.01 16.81
CA ARG A 362 -9.13 8.18 16.39
C ARG A 362 -10.60 7.93 16.70
N GLN A 363 -11.22 8.81 17.47
CA GLN A 363 -12.62 8.68 17.87
C GLN A 363 -13.52 9.50 16.95
N PRO A 364 -14.61 8.90 16.40
CA PRO A 364 -15.63 9.67 15.71
C PRO A 364 -16.44 10.50 16.71
N ARG A 365 -17.07 11.56 16.20
CA ARG A 365 -18.03 12.34 16.98
C ARG A 365 -19.27 11.52 17.28
N ALA A 366 -19.91 11.80 18.42
CA ALA A 366 -21.18 11.17 18.76
C ALA A 366 -22.24 11.52 17.72
N PHE A 367 -23.02 10.53 17.27
CA PHE A 367 -24.14 10.75 16.37
C PHE A 367 -25.25 11.56 17.08
N LEU A 368 -26.10 12.21 16.29
CA LEU A 368 -27.13 13.12 16.78
C LEU A 368 -28.08 12.46 17.81
N GLU A 369 -28.36 11.16 17.63
CA GLU A 369 -29.22 10.35 18.51
C GLU A 369 -28.54 10.00 19.85
N GLU A 370 -27.23 9.78 19.83
CA GLU A 370 -26.43 9.50 21.05
C GLU A 370 -26.17 10.79 21.85
N ARG A 371 -26.14 11.94 21.16
CA ARG A 371 -25.78 13.25 21.72
C ARG A 371 -26.61 13.61 22.94
N ASP A 372 -27.93 13.57 22.83
CA ASP A 372 -28.83 14.01 23.89
C ASP A 372 -28.76 13.05 25.09
N THR A 373 -28.59 11.76 24.82
CA THR A 373 -28.38 10.74 25.86
C THR A 373 -27.08 10.95 26.63
N ILE A 374 -25.99 11.32 25.94
CA ILE A 374 -24.69 11.62 26.56
C ILE A 374 -24.77 12.92 27.36
N MET A 375 -25.39 13.97 26.81
CA MET A 375 -25.53 15.26 27.49
C MET A 375 -26.44 15.19 28.70
N ASN A 376 -27.48 14.35 28.69
CA ASN A 376 -28.33 14.12 29.86
C ASN A 376 -27.58 13.45 31.03
N LYS A 377 -26.45 12.78 30.77
CA LYS A 377 -25.59 12.20 31.81
C LYS A 377 -24.64 13.24 32.43
N ARG A 378 -24.52 14.44 31.85
CA ARG A 378 -23.73 15.54 32.40
C ARG A 378 -24.50 16.19 33.55
N THR A 379 -24.15 15.81 34.77
CA THR A 379 -24.79 16.30 36.00
C THR A 379 -23.84 17.10 36.89
N GLY A 380 -22.54 17.00 36.64
CA GLY A 380 -21.46 17.56 37.47
C GLY A 380 -20.79 18.81 36.91
N GLN A 381 -19.55 19.02 37.34
CA GLN A 381 -18.72 20.18 37.00
C GLN A 381 -18.17 20.08 35.57
N CYS A 382 -17.95 21.23 34.95
CA CYS A 382 -17.40 21.32 33.59
C CYS A 382 -15.98 21.88 33.64
N TRP A 383 -15.04 21.11 33.13
CA TRP A 383 -13.62 21.43 33.15
C TRP A 383 -13.15 21.82 31.75
N GLY A 384 -12.90 23.11 31.53
CA GLY A 384 -12.57 23.69 30.23
C GLY A 384 -11.07 23.77 29.94
N LEU A 385 -10.70 23.32 28.75
CA LEU A 385 -9.39 23.55 28.12
C LEU A 385 -9.59 24.43 26.89
N ASP A 386 -8.84 25.53 26.81
CA ASP A 386 -8.92 26.49 25.72
C ASP A 386 -7.70 26.37 24.81
N TRP A 387 -7.93 26.26 23.50
CA TRP A 387 -6.86 26.06 22.52
C TRP A 387 -5.74 27.09 22.68
N GLU A 388 -6.06 28.40 22.76
CA GLU A 388 -5.07 29.50 22.89
C GLU A 388 -4.06 29.29 24.02
N THR A 389 -4.49 28.69 25.13
CA THR A 389 -3.63 28.46 26.30
C THR A 389 -2.86 27.16 26.26
N GLN A 390 -3.31 26.20 25.44
CA GLN A 390 -2.85 24.80 25.44
C GLN A 390 -2.08 24.39 24.18
N LEU A 391 -1.97 25.24 23.15
CA LEU A 391 -1.20 24.90 21.94
C LEU A 391 0.29 24.72 22.25
N VAL A 392 0.81 23.55 21.87
CA VAL A 392 2.24 23.25 21.90
C VAL A 392 2.92 24.05 20.79
N GLY A 393 3.41 25.23 21.17
CA GLY A 393 4.13 26.17 20.31
C GLY A 393 4.67 27.31 21.16
N GLU A 394 3.83 27.85 22.05
CA GLU A 394 4.25 28.69 23.18
C GLU A 394 3.44 28.44 24.48
N GLY A 395 2.51 27.46 24.49
CA GLY A 395 1.53 27.22 25.56
C GLY A 395 2.09 26.55 26.82
N GLN A 396 1.67 27.08 27.97
CA GLN A 396 2.10 26.68 29.31
C GLN A 396 1.73 25.23 29.65
N LYS A 397 2.28 24.75 30.78
CA LYS A 397 2.10 23.39 31.32
C LYS A 397 0.64 22.96 31.26
N LEU A 398 0.41 21.80 30.65
CA LEU A 398 -0.83 21.04 30.76
C LEU A 398 -1.26 20.96 32.24
N PRO A 399 -2.56 20.81 32.52
CA PRO A 399 -3.02 20.59 33.89
C PRO A 399 -2.25 19.43 34.54
N PRO A 400 -2.05 19.46 35.88
CA PRO A 400 -1.37 18.40 36.60
C PRO A 400 -2.03 17.05 36.28
N ARG A 401 -1.19 16.06 36.00
CA ARG A 401 -1.62 14.71 35.63
C ARG A 401 -1.51 13.76 36.84
N PRO A 402 -2.48 12.87 37.06
CA PRO A 402 -3.76 12.78 36.37
C PRO A 402 -4.75 13.88 36.83
N MET A 403 -5.62 14.31 35.92
CA MET A 403 -6.74 15.19 36.21
C MET A 403 -7.87 14.35 36.79
N VAL A 404 -8.19 14.58 38.07
CA VAL A 404 -9.23 13.84 38.78
C VAL A 404 -10.58 14.50 38.55
N VAL A 405 -11.56 13.74 38.04
CA VAL A 405 -12.94 14.17 37.80
C VAL A 405 -13.93 13.17 38.39
N SER A 406 -15.15 13.61 38.69
CA SER A 406 -16.20 12.71 39.21
C SER A 406 -17.09 12.18 38.08
N ILE A 407 -17.68 10.99 38.27
CA ILE A 407 -18.73 10.49 37.35
C ILE A 407 -19.85 11.55 37.24
N GLY A 408 -20.20 11.93 36.01
CA GLY A 408 -21.16 13.00 35.71
C GLY A 408 -20.52 14.36 35.39
N ASP A 409 -19.23 14.57 35.69
CA ASP A 409 -18.46 15.73 35.23
C ASP A 409 -18.22 15.65 33.71
N ALA A 410 -17.89 16.79 33.09
CA ALA A 410 -17.50 16.86 31.69
C ALA A 410 -16.16 17.59 31.51
N LEU A 411 -15.24 17.00 30.75
CA LEU A 411 -14.11 17.70 30.18
C LEU A 411 -14.57 18.38 28.88
N VAL A 412 -14.31 19.68 28.75
CA VAL A 412 -14.69 20.46 27.57
C VAL A 412 -13.42 21.01 26.93
N VAL A 413 -13.19 20.70 25.66
CA VAL A 413 -12.07 21.26 24.89
C VAL A 413 -12.64 22.23 23.86
N GLU A 414 -12.26 23.50 23.95
CA GLU A 414 -12.60 24.51 22.94
C GLU A 414 -11.55 24.55 21.85
N VAL A 415 -11.98 24.37 20.60
CA VAL A 415 -11.15 24.43 19.40
C VAL A 415 -11.71 25.44 18.41
N PRO A 416 -10.86 26.11 17.61
CA PRO A 416 -11.33 27.02 16.58
C PRO A 416 -11.96 26.25 15.42
N VAL A 417 -13.00 26.81 14.81
CA VAL A 417 -13.68 26.23 13.64
C VAL A 417 -13.25 26.93 12.37
N GLU A 418 -13.27 28.26 12.39
CA GLU A 418 -12.87 29.12 11.28
C GLU A 418 -11.98 30.25 11.80
N CYS A 419 -11.06 30.76 10.97
CA CYS A 419 -10.20 31.89 11.31
C CYS A 419 -10.33 33.03 10.30
N GLY A 420 -11.00 34.12 10.70
CA GLY A 420 -11.13 35.38 9.93
C GLY A 420 -11.53 35.25 8.44
N PRO A 421 -11.36 36.33 7.65
CA PRO A 421 -11.68 36.35 6.22
C PRO A 421 -10.42 36.30 5.32
N PRO A 422 -10.37 35.44 4.28
CA PRO A 422 -11.36 34.40 3.92
C PRO A 422 -11.48 33.30 5.00
N LEU A 423 -12.67 32.69 5.11
CA LEU A 423 -13.00 31.74 6.19
C LEU A 423 -12.18 30.46 6.10
N ASP A 424 -11.06 30.46 6.81
CA ASP A 424 -10.14 29.34 6.85
C ASP A 424 -10.56 28.31 7.91
N ARG A 425 -10.86 27.08 7.49
CA ARG A 425 -11.42 26.02 8.34
C ARG A 425 -10.34 25.15 8.96
N PHE A 426 -10.42 24.97 10.27
CA PHE A 426 -9.59 24.01 10.98
C PHE A 426 -10.16 22.60 10.90
N THR A 427 -9.27 21.63 10.75
CA THR A 427 -9.53 20.22 10.95
C THR A 427 -9.28 19.86 12.41
N THR A 428 -10.12 18.98 12.96
CA THR A 428 -9.97 18.52 14.35
C THR A 428 -9.95 17.00 14.40
N GLY A 429 -8.85 16.43 14.91
CA GLY A 429 -8.67 15.01 15.16
C GLY A 429 -8.70 14.72 16.65
N ILE A 430 -9.57 13.80 17.08
CA ILE A 430 -9.73 13.44 18.49
C ILE A 430 -9.26 12.01 18.67
N TYR A 431 -8.42 11.77 19.67
CA TYR A 431 -7.80 10.48 19.90
C TYR A 431 -7.88 10.09 21.38
N MET A 432 -8.36 8.88 21.65
CA MET A 432 -8.61 8.35 23.00
C MET A 432 -8.30 6.85 23.05
N ASP A 433 -8.05 6.31 24.24
CA ASP A 433 -7.82 4.88 24.46
C ASP A 433 -9.13 4.08 24.35
N GLU A 434 -10.12 4.41 25.18
CA GLU A 434 -11.45 3.79 25.20
C GLU A 434 -12.54 4.85 25.45
N THR A 435 -13.75 4.61 24.93
CA THR A 435 -14.92 5.47 25.14
C THR A 435 -15.82 5.01 26.30
N THR A 436 -15.30 4.12 27.15
CA THR A 436 -16.01 3.51 28.28
C THR A 436 -15.96 4.38 29.53
N VAL A 437 -14.82 5.04 29.78
CA VAL A 437 -14.56 5.93 30.91
C VAL A 437 -15.06 7.35 30.61
N LEU A 438 -14.62 7.92 29.47
CA LEU A 438 -15.11 9.18 28.92
C LEU A 438 -15.95 8.90 27.66
N SER A 439 -17.04 9.64 27.48
CA SER A 439 -17.89 9.50 26.30
C SER A 439 -17.15 9.85 25.00
N LYS A 440 -17.72 9.43 23.87
CA LYS A 440 -17.43 10.05 22.57
C LYS A 440 -17.60 11.58 22.66
N PRO A 441 -16.81 12.36 21.91
CA PRO A 441 -16.92 13.80 21.89
C PRO A 441 -18.28 14.24 21.36
N VAL A 442 -18.93 15.16 22.07
CA VAL A 442 -20.19 15.80 21.69
C VAL A 442 -19.94 17.25 21.30
N ASP A 443 -20.33 17.59 20.07
CA ASP A 443 -20.25 18.95 19.53
C ASP A 443 -21.31 19.86 20.14
N GLU A 444 -20.87 20.98 20.70
CA GLU A 444 -21.72 22.09 21.11
C GLU A 444 -21.23 23.38 20.43
N ASN A 445 -22.00 23.88 19.46
CA ASN A 445 -21.68 25.12 18.76
C ASN A 445 -22.01 26.31 19.66
N ILE A 446 -21.00 27.10 20.04
CA ILE A 446 -21.23 28.38 20.71
C ILE A 446 -21.45 29.45 19.64
N VAL A 447 -22.67 29.97 19.53
CA VAL A 447 -22.87 31.24 18.82
C VAL A 447 -22.32 32.37 19.71
N PRO A 448 -21.33 33.17 19.27
CA PRO A 448 -20.77 34.23 20.08
C PRO A 448 -21.88 35.23 20.47
N LYS A 449 -22.16 35.36 21.77
CA LYS A 449 -23.13 36.36 22.26
C LYS A 449 -22.55 37.76 22.03
N PRO A 450 -23.29 38.70 21.40
CA PRO A 450 -22.80 40.05 21.17
C PRO A 450 -22.50 40.73 22.51
N LYS A 451 -21.25 41.19 22.71
CA LYS A 451 -20.86 41.94 23.92
C LYS A 451 -21.72 43.21 24.02
N LYS A 452 -22.43 43.39 25.13
CA LYS A 452 -23.12 44.65 25.45
C LYS A 452 -22.10 45.79 25.60
N LYS A 453 -22.02 46.64 24.57
CA LYS A 453 -21.33 47.95 24.43
C LYS A 453 -19.82 48.01 24.79
N PRO A 454 -18.93 48.30 23.83
CA PRO A 454 -17.52 48.59 24.14
C PRO A 454 -17.36 50.02 24.68
N LYS A 455 -16.61 50.18 25.78
CA LYS A 455 -15.98 51.47 26.13
C LYS A 455 -14.68 51.61 25.33
N LYS A 456 -14.69 52.53 24.36
CA LYS A 456 -13.58 53.17 23.61
C LYS A 456 -12.60 52.30 22.80
N LYS A 457 -12.67 52.50 21.47
CA LYS A 457 -11.66 52.40 20.40
C LYS A 457 -10.46 51.46 20.62
N ALA A 458 -10.67 50.19 20.35
CA ALA A 458 -9.69 49.29 19.73
C ALA A 458 -10.45 48.52 18.63
N ALA A 459 -9.82 48.24 17.48
CA ALA A 459 -10.44 47.46 16.40
C ALA A 459 -10.97 46.15 17.00
N VAL A 460 -12.29 45.97 16.97
CA VAL A 460 -12.95 44.78 17.51
C VAL A 460 -12.88 43.73 16.42
N VAL A 461 -11.83 42.90 16.44
CA VAL A 461 -11.84 41.61 15.75
C VAL A 461 -12.96 40.80 16.40
N GLU A 462 -13.97 40.42 15.63
CA GLU A 462 -15.02 39.52 16.12
C GLU A 462 -14.37 38.19 16.52
N PRO A 463 -14.70 37.61 17.69
CA PRO A 463 -14.09 36.37 18.12
C PRO A 463 -14.48 35.24 17.15
N ASP A 464 -13.47 34.53 16.65
CA ASP A 464 -13.63 33.39 15.74
C ASP A 464 -14.66 32.37 16.29
N PRO A 465 -15.45 31.71 15.43
CA PRO A 465 -16.39 30.69 15.87
C PRO A 465 -15.64 29.51 16.50
N LEU A 466 -16.01 29.18 17.75
CA LEU A 466 -15.42 28.10 18.52
C LEU A 466 -16.37 26.90 18.61
N LEU A 467 -15.80 25.71 18.58
CA LEU A 467 -16.48 24.44 18.82
C LEU A 467 -16.09 23.92 20.21
N GLN A 468 -17.09 23.56 21.02
CA GLN A 468 -16.88 22.85 22.28
C GLN A 468 -17.01 21.35 22.05
N LEU A 469 -15.92 20.63 22.31
CA LEU A 469 -15.89 19.17 22.37
C LEU A 469 -16.13 18.73 23.81
N ASN A 470 -17.30 18.18 24.08
CA ASN A 470 -17.69 17.71 25.41
C ASN A 470 -17.38 16.20 25.57
N PHE A 471 -16.64 15.84 26.61
CA PHE A 471 -16.33 14.47 27.01
C PHE A 471 -16.91 14.21 28.41
N VAL A 472 -18.00 13.46 28.49
CA VAL A 472 -18.73 13.21 29.75
C VAL A 472 -18.15 11.99 30.46
N ALA A 473 -17.85 12.12 31.75
CA ALA A 473 -17.37 11.02 32.60
C ALA A 473 -18.50 10.03 32.93
N GLN A 474 -18.36 8.80 32.46
CA GLN A 474 -19.41 7.77 32.54
C GLN A 474 -19.13 6.67 33.57
N LYS A 475 -17.87 6.24 33.67
CA LYS A 475 -17.45 5.12 34.52
C LYS A 475 -16.13 5.45 35.21
N GLU A 476 -15.91 4.84 36.37
CA GLU A 476 -14.64 4.89 37.08
C GLU A 476 -13.53 4.26 36.23
N GLY A 477 -12.37 4.91 36.18
CA GLY A 477 -11.24 4.44 35.39
C GLY A 477 -10.28 5.54 34.99
N LYS A 478 -9.28 5.17 34.18
CA LYS A 478 -8.30 6.10 33.61
C LYS A 478 -8.50 6.16 32.10
N CYS A 479 -8.42 7.36 31.56
CA CYS A 479 -8.53 7.62 30.14
C CYS A 479 -7.47 8.64 29.73
N VAL A 480 -6.81 8.42 28.60
CA VAL A 480 -5.87 9.38 28.01
C VAL A 480 -6.42 9.88 26.69
N LEU A 481 -6.45 11.20 26.51
CA LEU A 481 -6.87 11.82 25.25
C LEU A 481 -6.00 12.98 24.82
N PHE A 482 -6.01 13.27 23.53
CA PHE A 482 -5.55 14.54 22.99
C PHE A 482 -6.38 14.94 21.78
N VAL A 483 -6.32 16.22 21.44
CA VAL A 483 -7.00 16.80 20.30
C VAL A 483 -5.96 17.46 19.40
N ASP A 484 -5.82 16.99 18.17
CA ASP A 484 -5.02 17.65 17.13
C ASP A 484 -5.94 18.66 16.41
N VAL A 485 -5.48 19.91 16.27
CA VAL A 485 -6.14 20.97 15.51
C VAL A 485 -5.18 21.40 14.41
N GLY A 486 -5.60 21.38 13.15
CA GLY A 486 -4.72 21.75 12.05
C GLY A 486 -5.45 22.39 10.88
N TRP A 487 -4.70 22.86 9.90
CA TRP A 487 -5.22 23.50 8.68
C TRP A 487 -4.46 23.05 7.43
N GLU A 488 -3.80 21.89 7.47
CA GLU A 488 -2.95 21.37 6.40
C GLU A 488 -3.63 21.32 5.03
N ASP A 489 -4.95 21.10 5.00
CA ASP A 489 -5.74 21.06 3.78
C ASP A 489 -5.80 22.42 3.05
N GLN A 490 -5.51 23.51 3.75
CA GLN A 490 -5.54 24.88 3.25
C GLN A 490 -4.17 25.39 2.82
N GLU A 491 -3.13 24.59 3.03
CA GLU A 491 -1.77 25.02 2.73
C GLU A 491 -1.52 25.15 1.22
N GLU A 492 -2.16 24.30 0.40
CA GLU A 492 -2.11 24.43 -1.07
C GLU A 492 -2.71 25.77 -1.58
N PRO A 493 -3.96 26.14 -1.24
CA PRO A 493 -4.51 27.42 -1.68
C PRO A 493 -3.77 28.63 -1.10
N LEU A 494 -3.32 28.59 0.15
CA LEU A 494 -2.53 29.68 0.76
C LEU A 494 -1.17 29.85 0.08
N ALA A 495 -0.48 28.75 -0.20
CA ALA A 495 0.79 28.79 -0.92
C ALA A 495 0.63 29.35 -2.33
N LEU A 496 -0.49 29.06 -3.00
CA LEU A 496 -0.79 29.62 -4.32
C LEU A 496 -1.11 31.11 -4.25
N GLU A 497 -1.94 31.54 -3.29
CA GLU A 497 -2.33 32.94 -3.09
C GLU A 497 -1.11 33.82 -2.81
N HIS A 498 -0.21 33.37 -1.94
CA HIS A 498 1.00 34.09 -1.54
C HIS A 498 2.23 33.75 -2.40
N ARG A 499 2.06 32.97 -3.47
CA ARG A 499 3.13 32.59 -4.42
C ARG A 499 4.37 32.01 -3.73
N LEU A 500 4.15 31.13 -2.75
CA LEU A 500 5.20 30.48 -1.97
C LEU A 500 5.96 29.44 -2.80
N CYS A 501 7.26 29.29 -2.55
CA CYS A 501 8.13 28.32 -3.22
C CYS A 501 8.17 26.93 -2.57
N ARG A 502 7.59 26.80 -1.37
CA ARG A 502 7.62 25.61 -0.50
C ARG A 502 6.51 25.70 0.54
N PRO A 503 6.16 24.60 1.22
CA PRO A 503 5.22 24.67 2.35
C PRO A 503 5.71 25.61 3.45
N VAL A 504 4.77 26.08 4.25
CA VAL A 504 5.03 26.94 5.40
C VAL A 504 5.95 26.21 6.37
N HIS A 505 7.00 26.88 6.83
CA HIS A 505 8.03 26.29 7.68
C HIS A 505 7.55 26.03 9.11
N GLU A 506 6.56 26.78 9.60
CA GLU A 506 5.96 26.56 10.91
C GLU A 506 4.92 25.43 10.89
N ASN A 507 4.54 24.95 12.08
CA ASN A 507 3.60 23.85 12.19
C ASN A 507 2.19 24.30 11.80
N SER A 508 1.54 23.53 10.93
CA SER A 508 0.14 23.68 10.56
C SER A 508 -0.79 22.76 11.35
N ILE A 509 -0.23 21.98 12.29
CA ILE A 509 -0.97 21.20 13.30
C ILE A 509 -0.47 21.56 14.69
N ALA A 510 -1.40 21.78 15.61
CA ALA A 510 -1.16 21.85 17.04
C ALA A 510 -1.86 20.70 17.77
N ARG A 511 -1.31 20.34 18.92
CA ARG A 511 -1.86 19.31 19.81
C ARG A 511 -2.25 19.91 21.15
N ILE A 512 -3.46 19.61 21.61
CA ILE A 512 -3.94 19.85 22.97
C ILE A 512 -3.88 18.53 23.73
N GLY A 513 -2.93 18.39 24.65
CA GLY A 513 -2.70 17.18 25.45
C GLY A 513 -1.30 16.57 25.26
N PRO A 514 -1.08 15.31 25.68
CA PRO A 514 -2.07 14.39 26.21
C PRO A 514 -2.59 14.79 27.59
N VAL A 515 -3.89 14.59 27.80
CA VAL A 515 -4.60 14.80 29.05
C VAL A 515 -4.91 13.43 29.63
N GLU A 516 -4.37 13.15 30.81
CA GLU A 516 -4.65 11.93 31.57
C GLU A 516 -5.79 12.26 32.54
N VAL A 517 -6.94 11.63 32.38
CA VAL A 517 -8.14 11.82 33.19
C VAL A 517 -8.38 10.59 34.05
N GLU A 518 -8.53 10.79 35.36
CA GLU A 518 -8.92 9.75 36.31
C GLU A 518 -10.34 10.04 36.81
N VAL A 519 -11.28 9.19 36.43
CA VAL A 519 -12.68 9.30 36.83
C VAL A 519 -12.89 8.50 38.12
N GLN A 520 -13.44 9.14 39.15
CA GLN A 520 -13.75 8.53 40.44
C GLN A 520 -15.25 8.61 40.76
N VAL A 521 -15.73 7.70 41.61
CA VAL A 521 -17.11 7.74 42.12
C VAL A 521 -17.25 8.96 43.04
N PRO A 522 -18.26 9.83 42.84
CA PRO A 522 -18.47 10.98 43.71
C PRO A 522 -18.72 10.52 45.16
N PRO A 523 -18.17 11.21 46.17
CA PRO A 523 -18.42 10.87 47.56
C PRO A 523 -19.92 10.87 47.90
N PRO A 524 -20.42 9.94 48.74
CA PRO A 524 -21.81 9.92 49.13
C PRO A 524 -22.18 11.20 49.88
N GLY A 525 -23.16 11.96 49.35
CA GLY A 525 -23.64 13.22 49.93
C GLY A 525 -23.12 14.49 49.26
N THR A 526 -22.27 14.38 48.23
CA THR A 526 -21.84 15.53 47.42
C THR A 526 -23.02 16.01 46.58
N LYS A 527 -23.56 17.20 46.85
CA LYS A 527 -24.48 17.86 45.93
C LYS A 527 -23.67 18.22 44.68
N THR A 528 -24.02 17.63 43.54
CA THR A 528 -23.55 18.08 42.23
C THR A 528 -24.05 19.50 42.02
N ASP A 529 -23.19 20.51 42.25
CA ASP A 529 -23.47 21.88 41.84
C ASP A 529 -23.55 21.88 40.30
N SER A 530 -24.76 21.75 39.78
CA SER A 530 -25.01 21.71 38.36
C SER A 530 -24.55 23.01 37.72
N GLY A 531 -23.53 22.93 36.86
CA GLY A 531 -23.21 24.00 35.91
C GLY A 531 -22.11 24.99 36.29
N VAL A 532 -21.23 24.70 37.26
CA VAL A 532 -20.01 25.52 37.44
C VAL A 532 -18.98 25.15 36.37
N PHE A 533 -18.64 26.12 35.52
CA PHE A 533 -17.65 25.98 34.47
C PHE A 533 -16.31 26.54 34.94
N VAL A 534 -15.26 25.72 34.92
CA VAL A 534 -13.93 26.10 35.40
C VAL A 534 -12.91 25.85 34.30
N TRP A 535 -12.13 26.89 33.98
CA TRP A 535 -11.14 26.91 32.91
C TRP A 535 -9.74 26.71 33.46
N TRP A 536 -8.91 25.95 32.74
CA TRP A 536 -7.47 25.94 32.96
C TRP A 536 -6.85 27.17 32.32
N ASN A 537 -6.15 27.99 33.12
CA ASN A 537 -5.50 29.22 32.63
C ASN A 537 -3.99 29.08 32.38
N GLY A 538 -3.48 27.85 32.32
CA GLY A 538 -2.05 27.52 32.21
C GLY A 538 -1.34 27.33 33.56
N GLU A 539 -1.93 27.79 34.68
CA GLU A 539 -1.35 27.66 36.02
C GLU A 539 -2.31 27.01 37.04
N LYS A 540 -3.60 27.36 36.99
CA LYS A 540 -4.63 26.89 37.91
C LYS A 540 -6.03 26.90 37.29
N TRP A 541 -6.93 26.15 37.89
CA TRP A 541 -8.36 26.18 37.61
C TRP A 541 -9.00 27.49 38.06
N SER A 542 -9.78 28.15 37.19
CA SER A 542 -10.44 29.42 37.47
C SER A 542 -11.76 29.58 36.72
N ASN A 543 -12.71 30.32 37.28
CA ASN A 543 -13.98 30.64 36.62
C ASN A 543 -13.83 31.66 35.46
N LYS A 544 -12.60 32.10 35.14
CA LYS A 544 -12.31 33.03 34.05
C LYS A 544 -11.48 32.33 32.97
N LYS A 545 -11.93 32.48 31.73
CA LYS A 545 -11.22 32.04 30.53
C LYS A 545 -9.97 32.90 30.27
N GLY A 546 -8.91 32.29 29.75
CA GLY A 546 -7.68 32.95 29.33
C GLY A 546 -6.55 32.94 30.38
N PRO A 547 -5.34 33.37 30.00
CA PRO A 547 -4.13 33.21 30.81
C PRO A 547 -4.22 33.94 32.15
N ALA A 548 -3.58 33.38 33.18
CA ALA A 548 -3.45 34.05 34.47
C ALA A 548 -2.78 35.42 34.28
N LYS A 549 -3.43 36.51 34.71
CA LYS A 549 -2.78 37.83 34.74
C LYS A 549 -1.51 37.71 35.59
N LYS A 550 -0.33 37.71 34.96
CA LYS A 550 0.95 37.86 35.67
C LYS A 550 0.83 39.13 36.50
N LYS A 551 0.76 39.00 37.83
CA LYS A 551 0.87 40.16 38.73
C LYS A 551 2.25 40.74 38.48
N GLY A 552 2.31 41.84 37.74
CA GLY A 552 3.56 42.44 37.31
C GLY A 552 4.47 42.74 38.51
N LYS A 553 5.69 42.19 38.47
CA LYS A 553 6.85 43.03 38.76
C LYS A 553 6.88 44.06 37.63
N LYS A 554 6.47 45.29 37.93
CA LYS A 554 6.86 46.45 37.13
C LYS A 554 8.39 46.43 37.05
N LYS A 555 8.93 46.39 35.84
CA LYS A 555 10.25 46.97 35.55
C LYS A 555 10.00 48.30 34.87
#